data_AF-A0A7Z7AYH1-F1
#
_entry.id   AF-A0A7Z7AYH1-F1
#
_cell.length_a   1.000
_cell.length_b   1.000
_cell.length_c   1.000
_cell.angle_alpha   90.00
_cell.angle_beta   90.00
_cell.angle_gamma   90.00
#
_symmetry.space_group_name_H-M   'P 1'
#
loop_
_entity.id
_entity.type
_entity.pdbx_description
1 polymer ?
#
loop_
_entity_poly.entity_id
_entity_poly.type
_entity_poly.pdbx_seq_one_letter_code
_entity_poly.pdbx_strand_id
1 'polypeptide(L)'
;MAKVIIYPTNSLILSDLVQRFGHTPLAMMEKIKEKVTTVGVDSPPMNITAEEPKHGLKYAAVEVPAGVRGRMAIVGPMIEEAEAGIIVGESPMAFGCMGCARTNELTKYLIRSREMPLLELEFPKDDDEGQEFVYRIAEFLKSLDEVKGESEEATE
;
A
#
# COMPACT_ATOMS: atom_id res chain seq x y z
N MET A 1 14.35 7.43 -6.56
CA MET A 1 13.35 6.34 -6.54
C MET A 1 12.77 6.22 -5.13
N ALA A 2 11.47 6.45 -4.95
CA ALA A 2 10.78 6.35 -3.66
C ALA A 2 9.90 5.08 -3.59
N LYS A 3 9.74 4.50 -2.40
CA LYS A 3 8.79 3.42 -2.11
C LYS A 3 7.42 4.01 -1.75
N VAL A 4 6.43 3.83 -2.62
CA VAL A 4 5.12 4.47 -2.49
C VAL A 4 4.07 3.43 -2.09
N ILE A 5 3.50 3.55 -0.89
CA ILE A 5 2.34 2.73 -0.49
C ILE A 5 1.09 3.20 -1.22
N ILE A 6 0.35 2.26 -1.80
CA ILE A 6 -0.89 2.54 -2.52
C ILE A 6 -2.08 1.94 -1.78
N TYR A 7 -3.16 2.70 -1.68
CA TYR A 7 -4.45 2.20 -1.22
C TYR A 7 -5.53 2.55 -2.26
N PRO A 8 -6.33 1.57 -2.74
CA PRO A 8 -6.34 0.14 -2.38
C PRO A 8 -5.03 -0.59 -2.71
N THR A 9 -4.58 -1.48 -1.82
CA THR A 9 -3.27 -2.15 -1.90
C THR A 9 -3.15 -3.14 -3.05
N ASN A 10 -4.27 -3.48 -3.70
CA ASN A 10 -4.36 -4.36 -4.86
C ASN A 10 -4.65 -3.59 -6.17
N SER A 11 -4.58 -2.25 -6.17
CA SER A 11 -4.85 -1.45 -7.36
C SER A 11 -3.73 -1.58 -8.40
N LEU A 12 -4.04 -2.18 -9.55
CA LEU A 12 -3.11 -2.30 -10.66
C LEU A 12 -2.84 -0.95 -11.35
N ILE A 13 -3.84 -0.07 -11.41
CA ILE A 13 -3.71 1.25 -12.03
C ILE A 13 -2.74 2.10 -11.24
N LEU A 14 -2.90 2.16 -9.91
CA LEU A 14 -1.97 2.92 -9.05
C LEU A 14 -0.56 2.33 -9.10
N SER A 15 -0.44 1.00 -9.09
CA SER A 15 0.86 0.33 -9.20
C SER A 15 1.58 0.69 -10.51
N ASP A 16 0.86 0.67 -11.63
CA ASP A 16 1.40 1.04 -12.95
C ASP A 16 1.80 2.52 -13.01
N LEU A 17 0.96 3.44 -12.52
CA LEU A 17 1.30 4.86 -12.47
C LEU A 17 2.59 5.11 -11.69
N VAL A 18 2.70 4.58 -10.48
CA VAL A 18 3.91 4.73 -9.64
C VAL A 18 5.16 4.20 -10.37
N GLN A 19 5.06 3.05 -11.04
CA GLN A 19 6.19 2.49 -11.82
C GLN A 19 6.57 3.36 -13.02
N ARG A 20 5.60 3.89 -13.76
CA ARG A 20 5.84 4.76 -14.92
C ARG A 20 6.57 6.06 -14.56
N PHE A 21 6.37 6.56 -13.35
CA PHE A 21 7.07 7.72 -12.82
C PHE A 21 8.38 7.35 -12.09
N GLY A 22 8.91 6.14 -12.27
CA GLY A 22 10.24 5.77 -11.78
C GLY A 22 10.32 5.51 -10.27
N HIS A 23 9.18 5.22 -9.63
CA HIS A 23 9.08 4.87 -8.23
C HIS A 23 8.70 3.40 -8.04
N THR A 24 8.86 2.89 -6.82
CA THR A 24 8.53 1.50 -6.47
C THR A 24 7.16 1.44 -5.78
N PRO A 25 6.12 0.84 -6.37
CA PRO A 25 4.85 0.67 -5.69
C PRO A 25 4.96 -0.41 -4.62
N LEU A 26 4.41 -0.16 -3.44
CA LEU A 26 4.21 -1.18 -2.43
C LEU A 26 2.81 -1.76 -2.59
N ALA A 27 2.69 -2.77 -3.44
CA ALA A 27 1.43 -3.44 -3.74
C ALA A 27 1.33 -4.81 -3.07
N MET A 28 0.13 -5.18 -2.63
CA MET A 28 -0.12 -6.46 -1.95
C MET A 28 0.19 -7.65 -2.86
N MET A 29 -0.10 -7.53 -4.16
CA MET A 29 0.10 -8.63 -5.12
C MET A 29 1.57 -9.03 -5.26
N GLU A 30 2.51 -8.10 -5.13
CA GLU A 30 3.94 -8.41 -5.18
C GLU A 30 4.39 -9.22 -3.97
N LYS A 31 3.99 -8.80 -2.76
CA LYS A 31 4.27 -9.54 -1.51
C LYS A 31 3.61 -10.92 -1.49
N ILE A 32 2.40 -11.04 -2.05
CA ILE A 32 1.74 -12.34 -2.20
C ILE A 32 2.52 -13.22 -3.18
N LYS A 33 2.94 -12.69 -4.34
CA LYS A 33 3.74 -13.42 -5.33
C LYS A 33 5.00 -13.99 -4.71
N GLU A 34 5.77 -13.19 -3.97
CA GLU A 34 6.95 -13.65 -3.23
C GLU A 34 6.62 -14.88 -2.38
N LYS A 35 5.51 -14.85 -1.65
CA LYS A 35 5.08 -15.97 -0.81
C LYS A 35 4.66 -17.20 -1.61
N VAL A 36 3.96 -17.10 -2.74
CA VAL A 36 3.53 -18.29 -3.51
C VAL A 36 4.59 -18.85 -4.46
N THR A 37 5.55 -18.05 -4.92
CA THR A 37 6.57 -18.51 -5.89
C THR A 37 7.91 -18.88 -5.27
N THR A 38 8.11 -18.67 -3.97
CA THR A 38 9.35 -19.09 -3.28
C THR A 38 9.43 -20.61 -3.24
N VAL A 39 10.48 -21.17 -3.85
CA VAL A 39 10.76 -22.61 -3.90
C VAL A 39 11.28 -23.07 -2.54
N GLY A 40 10.57 -23.98 -1.87
CA GLY A 40 10.96 -24.57 -0.58
C GLY A 40 10.57 -26.05 -0.47
N VAL A 41 11.28 -26.81 0.37
CA VAL A 41 11.06 -28.26 0.55
C VAL A 41 9.72 -28.56 1.24
N ASP A 42 9.21 -27.62 2.05
CA ASP A 42 7.91 -27.70 2.73
C ASP A 42 6.74 -27.12 1.91
N SER A 43 6.90 -26.96 0.59
CA SER A 43 5.94 -26.23 -0.25
C SER A 43 4.93 -27.13 -1.00
N PRO A 44 3.76 -27.45 -0.42
CA PRO A 44 2.50 -27.30 -1.12
C PRO A 44 2.12 -25.80 -1.19
N PRO A 45 1.11 -25.39 -1.96
CA PRO A 45 0.93 -24.02 -2.50
C PRO A 45 0.64 -22.87 -1.50
N MET A 46 0.98 -23.00 -0.21
CA MET A 46 0.89 -21.94 0.78
C MET A 46 2.14 -21.93 1.69
N ASN A 47 3.10 -21.06 1.39
CA ASN A 47 4.16 -20.66 2.33
C ASN A 47 3.59 -19.71 3.42
N ILE A 48 2.44 -20.06 3.99
CA ILE A 48 1.81 -19.35 5.11
C ILE A 48 1.73 -20.34 6.26
N THR A 49 2.52 -20.11 7.28
CA THR A 49 2.57 -20.86 8.53
C THR A 49 1.68 -20.23 9.61
N ALA A 50 1.61 -20.86 10.78
CA ALA A 50 0.92 -20.30 11.95
C ALA A 50 1.66 -19.10 12.57
N GLU A 51 2.91 -18.83 12.17
CA GLU A 51 3.70 -17.71 12.67
C GLU A 51 3.32 -16.38 12.00
N GLU A 52 2.96 -16.37 10.71
CA GLU A 52 2.68 -15.12 9.99
C GLU A 52 1.58 -14.27 10.65
N PRO A 53 0.42 -14.82 11.07
CA PRO A 53 -0.59 -14.00 11.76
C PRO A 53 -0.10 -13.37 13.06
N LYS A 54 0.96 -13.91 13.69
CA LYS A 54 1.57 -13.32 14.90
C LYS A 54 2.27 -12.00 14.58
N HIS A 55 2.83 -11.83 13.38
CA HIS A 55 3.38 -10.54 12.95
C HIS A 55 2.29 -9.46 12.89
N GLY A 56 1.05 -9.86 12.59
CA GLY A 56 -0.12 -8.98 12.64
C GLY A 56 -0.42 -8.42 14.03
N LEU A 57 0.05 -9.07 15.11
CA LEU A 57 -0.16 -8.60 16.49
C LEU A 57 0.58 -7.29 16.79
N LYS A 58 1.58 -6.92 15.98
CA LYS A 58 2.23 -5.61 16.05
C LYS A 58 1.26 -4.46 15.72
N TYR A 59 0.24 -4.72 14.90
CA TYR A 59 -0.66 -3.71 14.34
C TYR A 59 -2.11 -3.84 14.85
N ALA A 60 -2.52 -5.03 15.25
CA ALA A 60 -3.89 -5.31 15.69
C ALA A 60 -3.89 -6.21 16.94
N ALA A 61 -4.75 -5.90 17.90
CA ALA A 61 -4.87 -6.67 19.15
C ALA A 61 -5.26 -8.14 18.90
N VAL A 62 -4.99 -9.00 19.90
CA VAL A 62 -5.27 -10.45 19.84
C VAL A 62 -6.77 -10.76 19.66
N GLU A 63 -7.64 -9.87 20.12
CA GLU A 63 -9.10 -10.00 20.04
C GLU A 63 -9.69 -9.66 18.66
N VAL A 64 -8.91 -9.01 17.80
CA VAL A 64 -9.36 -8.60 16.46
C VAL A 64 -9.39 -9.82 15.54
N PRO A 65 -10.39 -10.04 14.67
CA PRO A 65 -10.52 -11.27 13.88
C PRO A 65 -9.24 -11.69 13.15
N ALA A 66 -9.00 -13.01 13.05
CA ALA A 66 -7.78 -13.57 12.47
C ALA A 66 -7.51 -13.07 11.02
N GLY A 67 -8.56 -12.83 10.23
CA GLY A 67 -8.41 -12.26 8.89
C GLY A 67 -7.83 -10.84 8.87
N VAL A 68 -8.13 -10.02 9.89
CA VAL A 68 -7.54 -8.67 10.04
C VAL A 68 -6.07 -8.79 10.35
N ARG A 69 -5.72 -9.64 11.32
CA ARG A 69 -4.31 -9.88 11.71
C ARG A 69 -3.49 -10.46 10.55
N GLY A 70 -4.05 -11.41 9.81
CA GLY A 70 -3.41 -12.00 8.64
C GLY A 70 -3.12 -10.97 7.54
N ARG A 71 -4.06 -10.05 7.26
CA ARG A 71 -3.80 -8.95 6.32
C ARG A 71 -2.75 -7.97 6.86
N MET A 72 -2.79 -7.66 8.15
CA MET A 72 -1.81 -6.77 8.79
C MET A 72 -0.40 -7.35 8.84
N ALA A 73 -0.26 -8.67 8.90
CA ALA A 73 1.03 -9.33 8.77
C ALA A 73 1.72 -9.07 7.40
N ILE A 74 0.96 -8.67 6.39
CA ILE A 74 1.46 -8.35 5.04
C ILE A 74 1.51 -6.84 4.84
N VAL A 75 0.41 -6.15 5.10
CA VAL A 75 0.28 -4.71 4.82
C VAL A 75 1.04 -3.85 5.82
N GLY A 76 1.13 -4.25 7.10
CA GLY A 76 1.84 -3.50 8.12
C GLY A 76 3.32 -3.26 7.77
N PRO A 77 4.09 -4.31 7.40
CA PRO A 77 5.46 -4.14 6.92
C PRO A 77 5.57 -3.23 5.69
N MET A 78 4.59 -3.30 4.77
CA MET A 78 4.56 -2.40 3.60
C MET A 78 4.39 -0.93 4.01
N ILE A 79 3.59 -0.64 5.04
CA ILE A 79 3.42 0.74 5.54
C ILE A 79 4.72 1.23 6.21
N GLU A 80 5.42 0.35 6.92
CA GLU A 80 6.68 0.71 7.59
C GLU A 80 7.81 1.02 6.61
N GLU A 81 7.87 0.31 5.47
CA GLU A 81 8.88 0.53 4.43
C GLU A 81 8.54 1.68 3.47
N ALA A 82 7.35 2.28 3.58
CA ALA A 82 6.89 3.36 2.71
C ALA A 82 7.59 4.68 3.02
N GLU A 83 7.98 5.38 1.96
CA GLU A 83 8.55 6.73 1.95
C GLU A 83 7.52 7.79 1.51
N ALA A 84 6.44 7.39 0.84
CA ALA A 84 5.31 8.23 0.46
C ALA A 84 4.04 7.37 0.31
N GLY A 85 2.86 7.98 0.27
CA GLY A 85 1.59 7.27 0.15
C GLY A 85 0.58 7.91 -0.81
N ILE A 86 -0.25 7.07 -1.41
CA ILE A 86 -1.46 7.47 -2.15
C ILE A 86 -2.65 6.71 -1.57
N ILE A 87 -3.67 7.43 -1.12
CA ILE A 87 -4.95 6.86 -0.67
C ILE A 87 -6.06 7.30 -1.63
N VAL A 88 -6.75 6.32 -2.21
CA VAL A 88 -7.99 6.53 -2.97
C VAL A 88 -9.18 6.12 -2.11
N GLY A 89 -9.94 7.14 -1.68
CA GLY A 89 -11.21 7.05 -0.99
C GLY A 89 -12.32 6.50 -1.88
N GLU A 90 -13.41 6.05 -1.25
CA GLU A 90 -14.63 5.54 -1.87
C GLU A 90 -14.46 4.52 -3.02
N SER A 91 -13.30 3.85 -3.12
CA SER A 91 -13.07 2.90 -4.20
C SER A 91 -14.09 1.75 -4.12
N PRO A 92 -14.91 1.53 -5.18
CA PRO A 92 -15.91 0.47 -5.19
C PRO A 92 -15.26 -0.92 -5.09
N MET A 93 -13.96 -1.02 -5.41
CA MET A 93 -13.16 -2.24 -5.33
C MET A 93 -12.76 -2.61 -3.89
N ALA A 94 -12.96 -1.71 -2.92
CA ALA A 94 -12.64 -1.93 -1.51
C ALA A 94 -13.78 -2.59 -0.70
N PHE A 95 -14.76 -3.22 -1.38
CA PHE A 95 -15.87 -3.90 -0.72
C PHE A 95 -15.45 -5.22 -0.06
N GLY A 96 -16.15 -5.62 1.00
CA GLY A 96 -15.91 -6.90 1.66
C GLY A 96 -16.72 -7.08 2.94
N CYS A 97 -16.44 -8.16 3.67
CA CYS A 97 -17.06 -8.38 4.97
C CYS A 97 -16.60 -7.34 6.00
N MET A 98 -17.22 -7.33 7.19
CA MET A 98 -16.84 -6.43 8.29
C MET A 98 -15.35 -6.49 8.63
N GLY A 99 -14.73 -7.69 8.58
CA GLY A 99 -13.30 -7.83 8.78
C GLY A 99 -12.47 -7.08 7.73
N CYS A 100 -12.86 -7.17 6.45
CA CYS A 100 -12.21 -6.44 5.37
C CYS A 100 -12.34 -4.92 5.58
N ALA A 101 -13.55 -4.45 5.91
CA ALA A 101 -13.79 -3.03 6.17
C ALA A 101 -12.94 -2.51 7.34
N ARG A 102 -12.81 -3.30 8.42
CA ARG A 102 -11.94 -2.92 9.56
C ARG A 102 -10.46 -2.91 9.19
N THR A 103 -9.99 -3.85 8.37
CA THR A 103 -8.62 -3.79 7.84
C THR A 103 -8.41 -2.55 6.99
N ASN A 104 -9.35 -2.21 6.12
CA ASN A 104 -9.27 -1.04 5.25
C ASN A 104 -9.13 0.25 6.05
N GLU A 105 -9.96 0.43 7.08
CA GLU A 105 -9.86 1.59 7.98
C GLU A 105 -8.53 1.61 8.74
N LEU A 106 -8.09 0.47 9.28
CA LEU A 106 -6.82 0.37 9.99
C LEU A 106 -5.63 0.68 9.06
N THR A 107 -5.63 0.16 7.83
CA THR A 107 -4.60 0.44 6.83
C THR A 107 -4.53 1.94 6.53
N LYS A 108 -5.66 2.59 6.21
CA LYS A 108 -5.69 4.03 5.95
C LYS A 108 -5.21 4.84 7.16
N TYR A 109 -5.65 4.47 8.38
CA TYR A 109 -5.21 5.11 9.61
C TYR A 109 -3.70 5.01 9.81
N LEU A 110 -3.14 3.81 9.64
CA LEU A 110 -1.70 3.59 9.79
C LEU A 110 -0.90 4.36 8.74
N ILE A 111 -1.34 4.41 7.49
CA ILE A 111 -0.71 5.24 6.45
C ILE A 111 -0.72 6.72 6.84
N ARG A 112 -1.87 7.25 7.28
CA ARG A 112 -2.00 8.65 7.73
C ARG A 112 -1.18 8.99 8.96
N SER A 113 -0.90 8.00 9.82
CA SER A 113 -0.08 8.20 11.02
C SER A 113 1.41 8.31 10.73
N ARG A 114 1.84 8.05 9.49
CA ARG A 114 3.23 8.17 9.07
C ARG A 114 3.56 9.62 8.72
N GLU A 115 4.72 10.07 9.15
CA GLU A 115 5.29 11.36 8.75
C GLU A 115 5.94 11.22 7.36
N MET A 116 5.11 11.16 6.32
CA MET A 116 5.55 11.02 4.93
C MET A 116 4.62 11.77 3.97
N PRO A 117 5.08 12.18 2.77
CA PRO A 117 4.22 12.76 1.75
C PRO A 117 3.03 11.83 1.44
N LEU A 118 1.82 12.40 1.47
CA LEU A 118 0.58 11.66 1.31
C LEU A 118 -0.37 12.39 0.37
N LEU A 119 -0.81 11.72 -0.69
CA LEU A 119 -1.87 12.18 -1.57
C LEU A 119 -3.16 11.44 -1.23
N GLU A 120 -4.21 12.17 -0.86
CA GLU A 120 -5.57 11.63 -0.70
C GLU A 120 -6.49 12.15 -1.82
N LEU A 121 -7.17 11.22 -2.50
CA LEU A 121 -8.08 11.46 -3.62
C LEU A 121 -9.34 10.62 -3.44
N GLU A 122 -10.43 11.01 -4.09
CA GLU A 122 -11.62 10.14 -4.24
C GLU A 122 -11.57 9.38 -5.56
N PHE A 123 -12.24 8.23 -5.60
CA PHE A 123 -12.36 7.44 -6.84
C PHE A 123 -13.19 8.21 -7.89
N PRO A 124 -12.68 8.37 -9.13
CA PRO A 124 -13.36 9.17 -10.15
C PRO A 124 -14.66 8.52 -10.62
N LYS A 125 -15.68 9.35 -10.90
CA LYS A 125 -17.04 8.92 -11.28
C LYS A 125 -17.37 9.21 -12.75
N ASP A 126 -16.57 10.02 -13.42
CA ASP A 126 -16.67 10.33 -14.85
C ASP A 126 -15.29 10.55 -15.49
N ASP A 127 -15.27 10.84 -16.80
CA ASP A 127 -14.05 10.97 -17.58
C ASP A 127 -13.22 12.21 -17.20
N ASP A 128 -13.88 13.32 -16.85
CA ASP A 128 -13.22 14.56 -16.46
C ASP A 128 -12.54 14.39 -15.10
N GLU A 129 -13.25 13.81 -14.13
CA GLU A 129 -12.69 13.40 -12.84
C GLU A 129 -11.56 12.37 -13.03
N GLY A 130 -11.69 11.47 -14.02
CA GLY A 130 -10.67 10.48 -14.36
C GLY A 130 -9.37 11.10 -14.86
N GLN A 131 -9.46 12.14 -15.70
CA GLN A 131 -8.29 12.90 -16.14
C GLN A 131 -7.62 13.61 -14.96
N GLU A 132 -8.39 14.36 -14.17
CA GLU A 132 -7.90 15.08 -13.00
C GLU A 132 -7.24 14.13 -11.99
N PHE A 133 -7.84 12.96 -11.76
CA PHE A 133 -7.28 11.92 -10.91
C PHE A 133 -5.87 11.50 -11.33
N VAL A 134 -5.66 11.27 -12.63
CA VAL A 134 -4.34 10.89 -13.16
C VAL A 134 -3.36 12.07 -13.09
N TYR A 135 -3.80 13.29 -13.41
CA TYR A 135 -2.95 14.48 -13.35
C TYR A 135 -2.43 14.74 -11.92
N ARG A 136 -3.30 14.69 -10.91
CA ARG A 136 -2.91 14.90 -9.52
C ARG A 136 -1.93 13.85 -9.01
N ILE A 137 -2.12 12.59 -9.42
CA ILE A 137 -1.15 11.52 -9.09
C ILE A 137 0.19 11.79 -9.77
N ALA A 138 0.19 12.17 -11.05
CA ALA A 138 1.40 12.45 -11.80
C ALA A 138 2.19 13.63 -11.21
N GLU A 139 1.51 14.71 -10.83
CA GLU A 139 2.14 15.86 -10.15
C GLU A 139 2.73 15.47 -8.80
N PHE A 140 1.97 14.73 -7.99
CA PHE A 140 2.46 14.25 -6.70
C PHE A 140 3.72 13.39 -6.86
N LEU A 141 3.71 12.42 -7.77
CA LEU A 141 4.87 11.55 -7.99
C LEU A 141 6.09 12.36 -8.47
N LYS A 142 5.92 13.29 -9.41
CA LYS A 142 7.02 14.17 -9.84
C LYS A 142 7.60 15.01 -8.69
N SER A 143 6.75 15.52 -7.80
CA SER A 143 7.22 16.31 -6.65
C SER A 143 8.09 15.50 -5.68
N LEU A 144 7.95 14.16 -5.65
CA LEU A 144 8.79 13.31 -4.83
C LEU A 144 10.24 13.25 -5.32
N ASP A 145 10.49 13.48 -6.62
CA ASP A 145 11.85 13.57 -7.16
C ASP A 145 12.53 14.90 -6.78
N GLU A 146 11.78 16.00 -6.76
CA GLU A 146 12.28 17.33 -6.39
C GLU A 146 12.71 17.38 -4.92
N VAL A 147 11.89 16.81 -4.03
CA VAL A 147 12.20 16.72 -2.58
C VAL A 147 13.46 15.89 -2.33
N LYS A 148 13.73 14.86 -3.14
CA LYS A 148 14.99 14.10 -3.02
C LYS A 148 16.20 14.90 -3.49
N GLY A 149 16.07 15.66 -4.58
CA GLY A 149 17.15 16.53 -5.07
C GLY A 149 17.63 17.57 -4.05
N GLU A 150 16.70 18.24 -3.36
CA GLU A 150 17.03 19.22 -2.32
C GLU A 150 17.68 18.58 -1.08
N SER A 151 17.30 17.35 -0.73
CA SER A 151 17.90 16.63 0.39
C SER A 151 19.33 16.14 0.11
N GLU A 152 19.65 15.85 -1.14
CA GLU A 152 21.01 15.46 -1.56
C GLU A 152 21.94 16.69 -1.65
N GLU A 153 21.47 17.82 -2.19
CA GLU A 153 22.25 19.08 -2.25
C GLU A 153 22.51 19.73 -0.88
N ALA A 154 21.61 19.55 0.10
CA ALA A 154 21.81 20.08 1.45
C ALA A 154 22.83 19.28 2.29
N THR A 155 23.31 18.15 1.77
CA THR A 155 24.24 17.25 2.48
C THR A 155 25.66 17.24 1.87
N GLU A 156 25.90 18.01 0.80
CA GLU A 156 27.23 18.34 0.26
C GLU A 156 27.75 19.70 0.76
#